data_AF-A0A1J5WTS6-F1
#
_entry.id   AF-A0A1J5WTS6-F1
#
_cell.length_a   1.000
_cell.length_b   1.000
_cell.length_c   1.000
_cell.angle_alpha   90.00
_cell.angle_beta   90.00
_cell.angle_gamma   90.00
#
_symmetry.space_group_name_H-M   'P 1'
#
loop_
_entity.id
_entity.type
_entity.pdbx_description
1 polymer ?
#
loop_
_entity_poly.entity_id
_entity_poly.type
_entity_poly.pdbx_seq_one_letter_code
_entity_poly.pdbx_strand_id
1 'polypeptide(L)'
;MLNTQLQRPASFLLTCDLPNEAVLLTDQTTVTLSNIEISVELFFVLLEKTIVTVGGSFSITGHNDNEDCIREHGMARNSPFCLVRSLALSSLALENIERMAPNSIGCSLKKLDLSDTGLISILSKLRIHGDCEIKLFCLSASEEAHVAEVLAQEKPFCVGRVKIMALEEYAVGVITKMSPKDCEVEYLSLTASEEAHVAAVLAQEKPFCVGRVKNM
;
A
#
# COMPACT_ATOMS: atom_id res chain seq x y z
N MET A 1 -19.54 -36.04 18.91
CA MET A 1 -18.89 -34.78 18.49
C MET A 1 -18.67 -34.88 16.99
N LEU A 2 -19.39 -34.10 16.18
CA LEU A 2 -19.19 -34.15 14.73
C LEU A 2 -17.82 -33.54 14.42
N ASN A 3 -16.97 -34.33 13.79
CA ASN A 3 -15.67 -33.92 13.29
C ASN A 3 -15.91 -33.15 11.98
N THR A 4 -16.27 -31.87 12.07
CA THR A 4 -16.44 -31.02 10.89
C THR A 4 -15.06 -30.77 10.28
N GLN A 5 -14.67 -31.61 9.31
CA GLN A 5 -13.52 -31.34 8.48
C GLN A 5 -13.81 -30.06 7.69
N LEU A 6 -13.12 -28.97 8.04
CA LEU A 6 -13.20 -27.71 7.29
C LEU A 6 -12.66 -27.93 5.87
N GLN A 7 -13.40 -27.44 4.87
CA GLN A 7 -12.95 -27.44 3.49
C GLN A 7 -11.69 -26.58 3.35
N ARG A 8 -10.68 -27.12 2.65
CA ARG A 8 -9.43 -26.43 2.31
C ARG A 8 -9.34 -26.30 0.79
N PRO A 9 -9.91 -25.23 0.21
CA PRO A 9 -9.90 -25.06 -1.22
C PRO A 9 -8.50 -24.63 -1.72
N ALA A 10 -8.15 -25.05 -2.93
CA ALA A 10 -6.95 -24.55 -3.62
C ALA A 10 -7.13 -23.09 -4.07
N SER A 11 -8.36 -22.70 -4.44
CA SER A 11 -8.72 -21.33 -4.81
C SER A 11 -10.00 -20.87 -4.12
N PHE A 12 -10.05 -19.60 -3.73
CA PHE A 12 -11.17 -18.99 -3.06
C PHE A 12 -11.41 -17.58 -3.62
N LEU A 13 -12.60 -17.32 -4.14
CA LEU A 13 -13.00 -15.97 -4.55
C LEU A 13 -13.61 -15.28 -3.33
N LEU A 14 -12.98 -14.20 -2.85
CA LEU A 14 -13.55 -13.42 -1.77
C LEU A 14 -14.67 -12.53 -2.33
N THR A 15 -15.87 -12.63 -1.75
CA THR A 15 -17.04 -11.84 -2.13
C THR A 15 -17.75 -11.32 -0.89
N CYS A 16 -18.70 -10.39 -1.05
CA CYS A 16 -19.54 -9.92 0.04
C CYS A 16 -20.46 -11.03 0.58
N ASP A 17 -20.90 -11.94 -0.30
CA ASP A 17 -21.74 -13.07 0.04
C ASP A 17 -20.87 -14.27 0.46
N LEU A 18 -20.43 -14.26 1.72
CA LEU A 18 -19.63 -15.35 2.27
C LEU A 18 -20.44 -16.66 2.38
N PRO A 19 -19.79 -17.83 2.23
CA PRO A 19 -20.46 -19.11 2.42
C PRO A 19 -20.98 -19.24 3.86
N ASN A 20 -22.13 -19.91 4.02
CA ASN A 20 -22.71 -20.21 5.34
C ASN A 20 -21.89 -21.24 6.13
N GLU A 21 -21.01 -21.98 5.47
CA GLU A 21 -20.13 -22.98 6.07
C GLU A 21 -18.71 -22.41 6.24
N ALA A 22 -18.07 -22.77 7.35
CA ALA A 22 -16.71 -22.33 7.62
C ALA A 22 -15.72 -22.98 6.62
N VAL A 23 -14.90 -22.12 6.00
CA VAL A 23 -13.82 -22.50 5.07
C VAL A 23 -12.49 -22.18 5.72
N LEU A 24 -11.54 -23.12 5.67
CA LEU A 24 -10.19 -22.92 6.18
C LEU A 24 -9.26 -22.50 5.04
N LEU A 25 -8.82 -21.24 5.08
CA LEU A 25 -7.80 -20.71 4.16
C LEU A 25 -6.41 -20.95 4.76
N THR A 26 -5.48 -21.39 3.92
CA THR A 26 -4.08 -21.63 4.32
C THR A 26 -3.11 -20.93 3.37
N ASP A 27 -1.82 -21.04 3.65
CA ASP A 27 -0.72 -20.54 2.84
C ASP A 27 -0.64 -21.18 1.43
N GLN A 28 -1.42 -22.24 1.20
CA GLN A 28 -1.59 -22.91 -0.09
C GLN A 28 -2.86 -22.47 -0.83
N THR A 29 -3.78 -21.76 -0.16
CA THR A 29 -5.01 -21.27 -0.76
C THR A 29 -4.75 -19.98 -1.51
N THR A 30 -5.13 -19.95 -2.80
CA THR A 30 -5.14 -18.72 -3.60
C THR A 30 -6.44 -17.96 -3.39
N VAL A 31 -6.38 -16.80 -2.75
CA VAL A 31 -7.50 -15.87 -2.54
C VAL A 31 -7.51 -14.83 -3.64
N THR A 32 -8.57 -14.83 -4.45
CA THR A 32 -8.79 -13.80 -5.48
C THR A 32 -9.62 -12.66 -4.91
N LEU A 33 -9.07 -11.44 -5.03
CA LEU A 33 -9.71 -10.19 -4.66
C LEU A 33 -10.18 -9.48 -5.92
N SER A 34 -11.50 -9.32 -6.08
CA SER A 34 -12.08 -8.71 -7.28
C SER A 34 -13.43 -8.09 -6.99
N ASN A 35 -13.63 -6.85 -7.44
CA ASN A 35 -14.88 -6.09 -7.32
C ASN A 35 -15.40 -5.96 -5.88
N ILE A 36 -14.48 -5.86 -4.92
CA ILE A 36 -14.77 -5.68 -3.50
C ILE A 36 -13.87 -4.59 -2.90
N GLU A 37 -14.28 -4.15 -1.73
CA GLU A 37 -13.48 -3.39 -0.79
C GLU A 37 -13.30 -4.21 0.48
N ILE A 38 -12.09 -4.25 1.05
CA ILE A 38 -11.86 -4.90 2.34
C ILE A 38 -11.12 -4.00 3.33
N SER A 39 -11.32 -4.25 4.62
CA SER A 39 -10.54 -3.57 5.65
C SER A 39 -9.05 -3.87 5.51
N VAL A 40 -8.21 -2.88 5.81
CA VAL A 40 -6.75 -3.01 5.75
C VAL A 40 -6.23 -4.13 6.65
N GLU A 41 -6.90 -4.39 7.77
CA GLU A 41 -6.58 -5.50 8.67
C GLU A 41 -6.84 -6.86 8.01
N LEU A 42 -8.01 -7.04 7.40
CA LEU A 42 -8.31 -8.27 6.65
C LEU A 42 -7.33 -8.46 5.49
N PHE A 43 -7.00 -7.38 4.77
CA PHE A 43 -6.00 -7.43 3.71
C PHE A 43 -4.65 -7.95 4.22
N PHE A 44 -4.15 -7.45 5.35
CA PHE A 44 -2.91 -7.95 5.94
C PHE A 44 -3.00 -9.39 6.42
N VAL A 45 -4.12 -9.82 7.00
CA VAL A 45 -4.33 -11.23 7.36
C VAL A 45 -4.22 -12.11 6.12
N LEU A 46 -4.84 -11.73 5.00
CA LEU A 46 -4.76 -12.48 3.75
C LEU A 46 -3.34 -12.51 3.18
N LEU A 47 -2.63 -11.37 3.18
CA LEU A 47 -1.23 -11.31 2.75
C LEU A 47 -0.32 -12.26 3.56
N GLU A 48 -0.53 -12.36 4.87
CA GLU A 48 0.31 -13.15 5.78
C GLU A 48 -0.05 -14.64 5.80
N LYS A 49 -1.26 -15.01 5.37
CA LYS A 49 -1.81 -16.36 5.57
C LYS A 49 -2.21 -17.09 4.31
N THR A 50 -2.24 -16.43 3.15
CA THR A 50 -2.75 -16.99 1.90
C THR A 50 -1.93 -16.51 0.72
N ILE A 51 -2.11 -17.12 -0.45
CA ILE A 51 -1.60 -16.57 -1.71
C ILE A 51 -2.65 -15.58 -2.24
N VAL A 52 -2.29 -14.33 -2.49
CA VAL A 52 -3.26 -13.29 -2.87
C VAL A 52 -3.11 -12.92 -4.35
N THR A 53 -4.24 -12.85 -5.06
CA THR A 53 -4.30 -12.35 -6.45
C THR A 53 -5.35 -11.25 -6.58
N VAL A 54 -5.04 -10.19 -7.32
CA VAL A 54 -5.98 -9.10 -7.61
C VAL A 54 -6.50 -9.28 -9.04
N GLY A 55 -7.78 -9.68 -9.18
CA GLY A 55 -8.39 -10.07 -10.45
C GLY A 55 -9.28 -9.02 -11.10
N GLY A 56 -9.49 -7.87 -10.45
CA GLY A 56 -10.40 -6.83 -10.91
C GLY A 56 -10.29 -5.57 -10.07
N SER A 57 -11.36 -4.78 -10.00
CA SER A 57 -11.36 -3.55 -9.20
C SER A 57 -11.33 -3.89 -7.71
N PHE A 58 -10.24 -3.57 -7.03
CA PHE A 58 -10.05 -3.89 -5.61
C PHE A 58 -9.65 -2.64 -4.84
N SER A 59 -10.13 -2.49 -3.61
CA SER A 59 -9.77 -1.40 -2.73
C SER A 59 -9.59 -1.86 -1.29
N ILE A 60 -8.79 -1.10 -0.53
CA ILE A 60 -8.65 -1.25 0.92
C ILE A 60 -9.15 -0.02 1.66
N THR A 61 -9.74 -0.24 2.84
CA THR A 61 -10.25 0.82 3.72
C THR A 61 -9.89 0.64 5.18
N GLY A 62 -10.21 1.64 5.99
CA GLY A 62 -10.03 1.59 7.43
C GLY A 62 -10.84 0.46 8.07
N HIS A 63 -10.27 -0.15 9.10
CA HIS A 63 -11.00 -1.08 9.93
C HIS A 63 -11.96 -0.32 10.86
N ASN A 64 -13.17 -0.83 11.02
CA ASN A 64 -14.18 -0.33 11.95
C ASN A 64 -14.87 -1.54 12.59
N ASP A 65 -14.73 -1.70 13.90
CA ASP A 65 -15.26 -2.85 14.65
C ASP A 65 -16.78 -3.00 14.53
N ASN A 66 -17.49 -1.93 14.13
CA ASN A 66 -18.94 -1.90 14.03
C ASN A 66 -19.47 -2.12 12.60
N GLU A 67 -18.60 -2.38 11.63
CA GLU A 67 -18.98 -2.50 10.22
C GLU A 67 -18.34 -3.72 9.57
N ASP A 68 -18.94 -4.19 8.47
CA ASP A 68 -18.41 -5.33 7.73
C ASP A 68 -17.03 -5.02 7.14
N CYS A 69 -16.14 -6.01 7.27
CA CYS A 69 -14.77 -5.95 6.72
C CYS A 69 -14.71 -6.20 5.21
N ILE A 70 -15.80 -6.60 4.58
CA ILE A 70 -15.92 -6.85 3.14
C ILE A 70 -17.15 -6.11 2.64
N ARG A 71 -17.00 -5.27 1.62
CA ARG A 71 -18.07 -4.45 1.06
C ARG A 71 -18.01 -4.41 -0.46
N GLU A 72 -19.09 -3.95 -1.06
CA GLU A 72 -19.13 -3.66 -2.49
C GLU A 72 -18.09 -2.58 -2.85
N HIS A 73 -17.53 -2.71 -4.06
CA HIS A 73 -16.53 -1.78 -4.56
C HIS A 73 -17.08 -0.34 -4.72
N GLY A 74 -16.23 0.65 -4.45
CA GLY A 74 -16.51 2.07 -4.75
C GLY A 74 -16.63 2.99 -3.53
N MET A 75 -16.64 2.43 -2.32
CA MET A 75 -16.81 3.20 -1.08
C MET A 75 -15.49 3.74 -0.49
N ALA A 76 -14.35 3.27 -1.00
CA ALA A 76 -13.03 3.57 -0.43
C ALA A 76 -12.67 5.06 -0.36
N ARG A 77 -13.25 5.89 -1.24
CA ARG A 77 -13.03 7.34 -1.24
C ARG A 77 -13.59 8.02 0.01
N ASN A 78 -14.60 7.44 0.64
CA ASN A 78 -15.31 8.04 1.78
C ASN A 78 -14.77 7.57 3.15
N SER A 79 -13.80 6.64 3.16
CA SER A 79 -13.27 6.05 4.39
C SER A 79 -11.75 6.13 4.46
N PRO A 80 -11.17 7.35 4.57
CA PRO A 80 -9.74 7.54 4.63
C PRO A 80 -9.15 6.92 5.90
N PHE A 81 -8.07 6.15 5.77
CA PHE A 81 -7.48 5.40 6.89
C PHE A 81 -5.99 5.66 7.09
N CYS A 82 -5.47 5.21 8.23
CA CYS A 82 -4.07 5.33 8.57
C CYS A 82 -3.34 4.03 8.20
N LEU A 83 -2.40 4.09 7.27
CA LEU A 83 -1.47 3.01 6.99
C LEU A 83 -0.20 3.24 7.80
N VAL A 84 -0.17 2.68 9.01
CA VAL A 84 0.96 2.78 9.94
C VAL A 84 1.38 1.38 10.31
N ARG A 85 2.60 0.99 9.96
CA ARG A 85 3.12 -0.33 10.32
C ARG A 85 4.65 -0.30 10.34
N SER A 86 5.20 -0.74 11.47
CA SER A 86 6.64 -0.89 11.72
C SER A 86 7.08 -2.35 11.84
N LEU A 87 6.17 -3.31 11.62
CA LEU A 87 6.46 -4.74 11.73
C LEU A 87 6.93 -5.31 10.39
N ALA A 88 7.88 -6.25 10.47
CA ALA A 88 8.32 -7.04 9.33
C ALA A 88 7.16 -7.89 8.79
N LEU A 89 7.06 -7.93 7.46
CA LEU A 89 6.15 -8.83 6.74
C LEU A 89 6.78 -10.22 6.62
N SER A 90 5.96 -11.27 6.55
CA SER A 90 6.49 -12.58 6.12
C SER A 90 6.96 -12.55 4.66
N SER A 91 7.79 -13.53 4.28
CA SER A 91 8.19 -13.71 2.87
C SER A 91 6.96 -13.89 1.97
N LEU A 92 5.95 -14.63 2.44
CA LEU A 92 4.69 -14.81 1.71
C LEU A 92 3.98 -13.47 1.46
N ALA A 93 3.91 -12.60 2.48
CA ALA A 93 3.30 -11.28 2.34
C ALA A 93 4.07 -10.39 1.36
N LEU A 94 5.40 -10.40 1.39
CA LEU A 94 6.24 -9.66 0.42
C LEU A 94 6.03 -10.18 -1.00
N GLU A 95 6.09 -11.49 -1.21
CA GLU A 95 5.85 -12.11 -2.52
C GLU A 95 4.42 -11.82 -3.04
N ASN A 96 3.43 -11.78 -2.15
CA ASN A 96 2.08 -11.39 -2.51
C ASN A 96 2.01 -9.94 -3.01
N ILE A 97 2.69 -9.01 -2.34
CA ILE A 97 2.75 -7.60 -2.77
C ILE A 97 3.49 -7.49 -4.11
N GLU A 98 4.62 -8.15 -4.26
CA GLU A 98 5.43 -8.13 -5.48
C GLU A 98 4.61 -8.55 -6.71
N ARG A 99 3.81 -9.62 -6.58
CA ARG A 99 2.93 -10.16 -7.64
C ARG A 99 1.82 -9.19 -8.08
N MET A 100 1.47 -8.20 -7.26
CA MET A 100 0.39 -7.26 -7.59
C MET A 100 0.82 -6.29 -8.69
N ALA A 101 -0.11 -5.98 -9.59
CA ALA A 101 0.13 -4.96 -10.60
C ALA A 101 0.23 -3.56 -9.96
N PRO A 102 1.03 -2.63 -10.52
CA PRO A 102 1.05 -1.25 -10.05
C PRO A 102 -0.33 -0.59 -10.14
N ASN A 103 -0.67 0.28 -9.18
CA ASN A 103 -1.97 0.96 -9.10
C ASN A 103 -3.20 0.02 -9.13
N SER A 104 -3.06 -1.22 -8.64
CA SER A 104 -4.15 -2.21 -8.61
C SER A 104 -5.05 -2.11 -7.39
N ILE A 105 -4.61 -1.42 -6.33
CA ILE A 105 -5.33 -1.31 -5.06
C ILE A 105 -5.85 0.11 -4.87
N GLY A 106 -7.15 0.34 -4.98
CA GLY A 106 -7.75 1.63 -4.61
C GLY A 106 -7.65 1.89 -3.12
N CYS A 107 -7.32 3.12 -2.73
CA CYS A 107 -7.36 3.52 -1.32
C CYS A 107 -7.60 5.02 -1.17
N SER A 108 -8.03 5.41 0.04
CA SER A 108 -7.99 6.78 0.51
C SER A 108 -7.19 6.83 1.81
N LEU A 109 -6.14 7.63 1.84
CA LEU A 109 -5.22 7.69 2.98
C LEU A 109 -5.44 8.97 3.78
N LYS A 110 -5.47 8.81 5.10
CA LYS A 110 -5.40 9.91 6.08
C LYS A 110 -3.98 10.13 6.56
N LYS A 111 -3.23 9.05 6.77
CA LYS A 111 -1.83 9.03 7.21
C LYS A 111 -1.15 7.83 6.59
N LEU A 112 0.09 8.00 6.13
CA LEU A 112 1.00 6.93 5.76
C LEU A 112 2.31 7.15 6.51
N ASP A 113 2.76 6.12 7.22
CA ASP A 113 3.94 6.16 8.08
C ASP A 113 4.57 4.78 8.14
N LEU A 114 5.58 4.58 7.29
CA LEU A 114 6.28 3.32 7.09
C LEU A 114 7.78 3.55 7.26
N SER A 115 8.40 2.80 8.17
CA SER A 115 9.83 2.92 8.46
C SER A 115 10.48 1.55 8.46
N ASP A 116 11.61 1.42 7.78
CA ASP A 116 12.48 0.24 7.79
C ASP A 116 11.74 -1.09 7.57
N THR A 117 10.88 -1.12 6.56
CA THR A 117 10.08 -2.30 6.24
C THR A 117 9.90 -2.49 4.74
N GLY A 118 9.95 -3.74 4.30
CA GLY A 118 9.61 -4.12 2.93
C GLY A 118 8.16 -3.79 2.54
N LEU A 119 7.29 -3.47 3.51
CA LEU A 119 5.94 -2.98 3.22
C LEU A 119 5.94 -1.67 2.41
N ILE A 120 7.02 -0.89 2.41
CA ILE A 120 7.15 0.31 1.58
C ILE A 120 6.86 0.01 0.09
N SER A 121 7.13 -1.21 -0.38
CA SER A 121 6.82 -1.62 -1.76
C SER A 121 5.33 -1.56 -2.12
N ILE A 122 4.42 -1.62 -1.13
CA ILE A 122 2.98 -1.49 -1.34
C ILE A 122 2.62 -0.16 -2.00
N LEU A 123 3.42 0.90 -1.81
CA LEU A 123 3.19 2.21 -2.40
C LEU A 123 3.00 2.14 -3.91
N SER A 124 3.79 1.29 -4.59
CA SER A 124 3.69 1.10 -6.05
C SER A 124 2.38 0.44 -6.48
N LYS A 125 1.71 -0.28 -5.57
CA LYS A 125 0.47 -1.02 -5.80
C LYS A 125 -0.76 -0.17 -5.46
N LEU A 126 -0.61 0.83 -4.59
CA LEU A 126 -1.69 1.73 -4.19
C LEU A 126 -2.02 2.72 -5.31
N ARG A 127 -3.31 2.83 -5.60
CA ARG A 127 -3.93 3.85 -6.44
C ARG A 127 -4.58 4.89 -5.53
N ILE A 128 -3.77 5.85 -5.10
CA ILE A 128 -4.21 7.02 -4.34
C ILE A 128 -4.81 8.02 -5.32
N HIS A 129 -6.02 8.49 -5.05
CA HIS A 129 -6.64 9.53 -5.88
C HIS A 129 -6.05 10.92 -5.56
N GLY A 130 -5.91 11.77 -6.57
CA GLY A 130 -5.33 13.11 -6.42
C GLY A 130 -6.15 14.08 -5.54
N ASP A 131 -7.41 13.76 -5.26
CA ASP A 131 -8.28 14.49 -4.33
C ASP A 131 -8.13 14.03 -2.87
N CYS A 132 -7.27 13.05 -2.58
CA CYS A 132 -6.98 12.63 -1.20
C CYS A 132 -6.26 13.74 -0.43
N GLU A 133 -6.67 13.93 0.83
CA GLU A 133 -6.02 14.86 1.77
C GLU A 133 -5.29 14.07 2.87
N ILE A 134 -4.00 13.84 2.65
CA ILE A 134 -3.11 13.11 3.54
C ILE A 134 -2.53 14.09 4.57
N LYS A 135 -2.76 13.82 5.87
CA LYS A 135 -2.22 14.64 6.96
C LYS A 135 -0.72 14.44 7.17
N LEU A 136 -0.23 13.24 6.92
CA LEU A 136 1.17 12.87 7.11
C LEU A 136 1.54 11.76 6.12
N PHE A 137 2.58 11.99 5.35
CA PHE A 137 3.24 11.02 4.47
C PHE A 137 4.70 10.92 4.92
N CYS A 138 5.01 9.90 5.72
CA CYS A 138 6.32 9.70 6.32
C CYS A 138 6.90 8.36 5.84
N LEU A 139 8.11 8.40 5.29
CA LEU A 139 8.87 7.22 4.90
C LEU A 139 10.30 7.34 5.43
N SER A 140 10.80 6.28 6.04
CA SER A 140 12.21 6.15 6.42
C SER A 140 12.75 4.79 6.00
N ALA A 141 13.93 4.74 5.40
CA ALA A 141 14.53 3.49 4.96
C ALA A 141 16.05 3.54 5.09
N SER A 142 16.59 2.82 6.06
CA SER A 142 18.02 2.63 6.27
C SER A 142 18.67 1.68 5.26
N GLU A 143 17.89 0.90 4.52
CA GLU A 143 18.37 -0.03 3.49
C GLU A 143 17.71 0.26 2.13
N GLU A 144 18.50 0.25 1.07
CA GLU A 144 18.02 0.43 -0.32
C GLU A 144 16.95 -0.60 -0.69
N ALA A 145 17.09 -1.84 -0.20
CA ALA A 145 16.16 -2.94 -0.47
C ALA A 145 14.72 -2.62 -0.10
N HIS A 146 14.48 -1.77 0.91
CA HIS A 146 13.13 -1.36 1.31
C HIS A 146 12.42 -0.48 0.28
N VAL A 147 13.18 0.26 -0.55
CA VAL A 147 12.63 1.21 -1.53
C VAL A 147 12.84 0.76 -2.98
N ALA A 148 13.67 -0.26 -3.22
CA ALA A 148 14.08 -0.71 -4.54
C ALA A 148 12.90 -0.91 -5.51
N GLU A 149 11.81 -1.54 -5.06
CA GLU A 149 10.63 -1.76 -5.92
C GLU A 149 9.91 -0.45 -6.30
N VAL A 150 9.81 0.49 -5.35
CA VAL A 150 9.25 1.82 -5.62
C VAL A 150 10.13 2.58 -6.61
N LEU A 151 11.46 2.49 -6.44
CA LEU A 151 12.44 3.12 -7.32
C LEU A 151 12.52 2.45 -8.71
N ALA A 152 12.18 1.17 -8.83
CA ALA A 152 12.09 0.47 -10.11
C ALA A 152 10.86 0.87 -10.94
N GLN A 153 9.87 1.53 -10.32
CA GLN A 153 8.66 1.93 -11.01
C GLN A 153 8.94 2.97 -12.11
N GLU A 154 8.41 2.72 -13.31
CA GLU A 154 8.54 3.63 -14.46
C GLU A 154 7.53 4.78 -14.41
N LYS A 155 6.29 4.47 -14.01
CA LYS A 155 5.18 5.43 -14.01
C LYS A 155 5.14 6.18 -12.68
N PRO A 156 5.24 7.52 -12.67
CA PRO A 156 5.11 8.27 -11.43
C PRO A 156 3.73 8.07 -10.78
N PHE A 157 3.68 8.08 -9.44
CA PHE A 157 2.42 8.00 -8.69
C PHE A 157 2.08 9.33 -8.00
N CYS A 158 0.79 9.59 -7.81
CA CYS A 158 0.29 10.78 -7.13
C CYS A 158 -0.11 10.40 -5.70
N VAL A 159 0.18 11.27 -4.73
CA VAL A 159 -0.22 11.11 -3.32
C VAL A 159 -1.31 12.10 -2.89
N GLY A 160 -1.85 12.87 -3.84
CA GLY A 160 -2.84 13.93 -3.61
C GLY A 160 -2.24 15.11 -2.84
N ARG A 161 -3.04 15.69 -1.94
CA ARG A 161 -2.65 16.82 -1.09
C ARG A 161 -2.08 16.32 0.23
N VAL A 162 -0.82 16.65 0.49
CA VAL A 162 -0.09 16.22 1.69
C VAL A 162 0.20 17.43 2.57
N LYS A 163 -0.20 17.35 3.84
CA LYS A 163 0.12 18.40 4.81
C LYS A 163 1.59 18.36 5.22
N ILE A 164 2.09 17.19 5.62
CA ILE A 164 3.50 16.99 6.00
C ILE A 164 4.03 15.79 5.23
N MET A 165 5.08 16.00 4.45
CA MET A 165 5.84 14.96 3.79
C MET A 165 7.24 14.91 4.38
N ALA A 166 7.63 13.76 4.94
CA ALA A 166 8.96 13.51 5.45
C ALA A 166 9.52 12.25 4.79
N LEU A 167 10.65 12.39 4.10
CA LEU A 167 11.38 11.28 3.49
C LEU A 167 12.79 11.24 4.07
N GLU A 168 13.16 10.13 4.67
CA GLU A 168 14.41 9.95 5.39
C GLU A 168 15.25 8.80 4.80
N GLU A 169 16.56 9.01 4.73
CA GLU A 169 17.55 8.06 4.22
C GLU A 169 17.21 7.59 2.79
N TYR A 170 17.26 6.29 2.47
CA TYR A 170 16.96 5.81 1.10
C TYR A 170 15.55 6.17 0.63
N ALA A 171 14.62 6.47 1.55
CA ALA A 171 13.28 6.93 1.18
C ALA A 171 13.27 8.29 0.47
N VAL A 172 14.34 9.09 0.60
CA VAL A 172 14.50 10.33 -0.17
C VAL A 172 14.40 10.05 -1.68
N GLY A 173 14.92 8.91 -2.16
CA GLY A 173 14.83 8.53 -3.57
C GLY A 173 13.39 8.39 -4.10
N VAL A 174 12.42 8.06 -3.24
CA VAL A 174 11.00 7.88 -3.62
C VAL A 174 10.43 9.15 -4.25
N ILE A 175 10.96 10.31 -3.88
CA ILE A 175 10.55 11.60 -4.42
C ILE A 175 10.69 11.70 -5.95
N THR A 176 11.66 10.97 -6.53
CA THR A 176 11.91 10.93 -7.98
C THR A 176 10.81 10.22 -8.76
N LYS A 177 9.95 9.46 -8.05
CA LYS A 177 8.85 8.65 -8.59
C LYS A 177 7.49 9.29 -8.37
N MET A 178 7.46 10.52 -7.89
CA MET A 178 6.21 11.25 -7.67
C MET A 178 5.78 11.98 -8.94
N SER A 179 4.47 11.95 -9.20
CA SER A 179 3.85 12.72 -10.28
C SER A 179 3.64 14.16 -9.83
N PRO A 180 3.97 15.18 -10.65
CA PRO A 180 3.67 16.56 -10.32
C PRO A 180 2.19 16.91 -10.50
N LYS A 181 1.44 16.09 -11.24
CA LYS A 181 0.04 16.37 -11.53
C LYS A 181 -0.80 16.10 -10.29
N ASP A 182 -1.51 17.13 -9.84
CA ASP A 182 -2.43 17.10 -8.70
C ASP A 182 -1.78 16.74 -7.34
N CYS A 183 -0.45 16.91 -7.22
CA CYS A 183 0.28 16.83 -5.95
C CYS A 183 0.51 18.22 -5.34
N GLU A 184 0.10 18.43 -4.10
CA GLU A 184 0.40 19.62 -3.30
C GLU A 184 0.96 19.19 -1.94
N VAL A 185 2.05 19.82 -1.49
CA VAL A 185 2.71 19.54 -0.21
C VAL A 185 2.80 20.84 0.61
N GLU A 186 2.28 20.88 1.83
CA GLU A 186 2.40 22.08 2.67
C GLU A 186 3.76 22.21 3.33
N TYR A 187 4.34 21.10 3.78
CA TYR A 187 5.68 21.04 4.37
C TYR A 187 6.41 19.79 3.88
N LEU A 188 7.57 19.96 3.23
CA LEU A 188 8.39 18.89 2.69
C LEU A 188 9.75 18.86 3.42
N SER A 189 10.06 17.75 4.07
CA SER A 189 11.35 17.48 4.71
C SER A 189 12.03 16.31 4.02
N LEU A 190 13.27 16.52 3.58
CA LEU A 190 14.15 15.48 3.03
C LEU A 190 15.41 15.43 3.88
N THR A 191 15.73 14.26 4.42
CA THR A 191 16.90 14.11 5.30
C THR A 191 17.65 12.85 4.92
N ALA A 192 18.94 12.97 4.66
CA ALA A 192 19.82 11.85 4.36
C ALA A 192 21.16 12.09 5.04
N SER A 193 21.67 11.06 5.72
CA SER A 193 22.95 11.11 6.42
C SER A 193 24.15 10.70 5.56
N GLU A 194 23.93 9.97 4.45
CA GLU A 194 24.96 9.48 3.54
C GLU A 194 24.66 9.79 2.08
N GLU A 195 25.71 9.88 1.24
CA GLU A 195 25.56 10.08 -0.21
C GLU A 195 24.82 8.90 -0.88
N ALA A 196 25.02 7.69 -0.38
CA ALA A 196 24.34 6.49 -0.86
C ALA A 196 22.81 6.62 -0.78
N HIS A 197 22.29 7.25 0.27
CA HIS A 197 20.85 7.45 0.50
C HIS A 197 20.18 8.33 -0.57
N VAL A 198 20.96 9.20 -1.21
CA VAL A 198 20.47 10.10 -2.28
C VAL A 198 20.95 9.67 -3.67
N ALA A 199 21.58 8.50 -3.80
CA ALA A 199 22.11 8.01 -5.08
C ALA A 199 21.04 7.99 -6.19
N ALA A 200 19.81 7.57 -5.88
CA ALA A 200 18.69 7.56 -6.83
C ALA A 200 18.30 8.98 -7.30
N VAL A 201 18.42 9.99 -6.43
CA VAL A 201 18.18 11.40 -6.78
C VAL A 201 19.31 11.93 -7.65
N LEU A 202 20.56 11.59 -7.32
CA LEU A 202 21.74 12.04 -8.05
C LEU A 202 21.86 11.39 -9.44
N ALA A 203 21.39 10.15 -9.59
CA ALA A 203 21.38 9.42 -10.86
C ALA A 203 20.30 9.92 -11.83
N GLN A 204 19.40 10.80 -11.38
CA GLN A 204 18.27 11.25 -12.18
C GLN A 204 18.72 12.22 -13.28
N GLU A 205 18.67 11.78 -14.53
CA GLU A 205 19.08 12.60 -15.69
C GLU A 205 18.10 13.74 -16.03
N LYS A 206 16.81 13.54 -15.75
CA LYS A 206 15.74 14.48 -16.07
C LYS A 206 15.17 15.10 -14.81
N PRO A 207 14.94 16.43 -14.76
CA PRO A 207 14.29 17.05 -13.62
C PRO A 207 13.00 16.32 -13.24
N PHE A 208 12.86 15.98 -11.97
CA PHE A 208 11.61 15.51 -11.39
C PHE A 208 10.87 16.70 -10.76
N CYS A 209 9.57 16.56 -10.54
CA CYS A 209 8.75 17.62 -9.97
C CYS A 209 7.84 17.04 -8.88
N VAL A 210 7.85 17.70 -7.73
CA VAL A 210 7.13 17.30 -6.51
C VAL A 210 5.78 18.00 -6.37
N GLY A 211 5.33 18.64 -7.45
CA GLY A 211 4.14 19.48 -7.43
C GLY A 211 4.39 20.81 -6.72
N ARG A 212 3.34 21.36 -6.10
CA ARG A 212 3.41 22.63 -5.38
C ARG A 212 3.84 22.40 -3.94
N VAL A 213 4.95 23.02 -3.52
CA VAL A 213 5.41 22.98 -2.12
C VAL A 213 5.28 24.36 -1.48
N LYS A 214 4.67 24.45 -0.29
CA LYS A 214 4.53 25.74 0.43
C LYS A 214 5.75 26.06 1.28
N ASN A 215 6.28 25.07 2.01
CA ASN A 215 7.43 25.19 2.90
C ASN A 215 8.35 23.97 2.73
N MET A 216 9.65 24.20 2.85
CA MET A 216 10.72 23.18 2.83
C MET A 216 11.74 23.50 3.91
#